data_AF-A0A1M7D1E3-F1
#
_entry.id   AF-A0A1M7D1E3-F1
#
_cell.length_a   1.000
_cell.length_b   1.000
_cell.length_c   1.000
_cell.angle_alpha   90.00
_cell.angle_beta   90.00
_cell.angle_gamma   90.00
#
_symmetry.space_group_name_H-M   'P 1'
#
loop_
_entity.id
_entity.type
_entity.pdbx_description
1 polymer ?
#
loop_
_entity_poly.entity_id
_entity_poly.type
_entity_poly.pdbx_seq_one_letter_code
_entity_poly.pdbx_strand_id
1 'polypeptide(L)'
;MPRPLARLGLPFAAGLFLWASAASAQTDFRELTPTERAVFHSQIREALLGLPRHLLPDAPAPALDIMGDAIAQDLSRLKDSRSALFSPDLPGFGPADAALTVALFTAPDCPDCAAAEADLRRLAETRDLRVTLLDIDAHRDLAQALEIDLAPSYVLPDMMLRGHIPMIVMERYLPQ
;
A
#
# COMPACT_ATOMS: atom_id res chain seq x y z
N MET A 1 -71.28 -50.05 31.80
CA MET A 1 -71.12 -51.46 31.40
C MET A 1 -69.65 -51.81 31.48
N PRO A 2 -69.24 -52.69 32.41
CA PRO A 2 -67.86 -53.11 32.59
C PRO A 2 -67.57 -54.35 31.73
N ARG A 3 -66.35 -54.49 31.22
CA ARG A 3 -65.81 -55.80 30.84
C ARG A 3 -64.38 -55.97 31.35
N PRO A 4 -64.05 -57.16 31.87
CA PRO A 4 -62.85 -57.43 32.66
C PRO A 4 -61.77 -58.11 31.79
N LEU A 5 -60.56 -58.31 32.36
CA LEU A 5 -59.62 -59.44 32.19
C LEU A 5 -58.22 -58.93 32.60
N ALA A 6 -57.71 -59.24 33.78
CA ALA A 6 -57.17 -60.50 34.28
C ALA A 6 -55.65 -60.62 34.08
N ARG A 7 -54.94 -60.44 35.21
CA ARG A 7 -53.79 -61.19 35.75
C ARG A 7 -52.58 -61.46 34.83
N LEU A 8 -51.40 -61.04 35.31
CA LEU A 8 -50.42 -61.86 36.07
C LEU A 8 -48.98 -61.51 35.65
N GLY A 9 -48.11 -61.22 36.63
CA GLY A 9 -46.64 -61.30 36.46
C GLY A 9 -45.84 -60.08 36.93
N LEU A 10 -45.49 -60.04 38.22
CA LEU A 10 -44.18 -59.51 38.67
C LEU A 10 -43.15 -60.66 38.57
N PRO A 11 -41.85 -60.47 38.78
CA PRO A 11 -40.97 -59.30 38.60
C PRO A 11 -39.66 -59.69 37.88
N PHE A 12 -38.94 -58.83 37.16
CA PHE A 12 -37.48 -59.00 37.03
C PHE A 12 -36.81 -57.79 36.37
N ALA A 13 -35.59 -57.56 36.83
CA ALA A 13 -34.47 -56.97 36.12
C ALA A 13 -34.30 -55.44 36.16
N ALA A 14 -33.27 -55.12 36.95
CA ALA A 14 -32.18 -54.22 36.57
C ALA A 14 -32.49 -52.73 36.60
N GLY A 15 -32.12 -52.12 37.73
CA GLY A 15 -31.80 -50.71 37.78
C GLY A 15 -30.79 -50.37 36.68
N LEU A 16 -31.24 -49.57 35.73
CA LEU A 16 -30.38 -48.90 34.77
C LEU A 16 -29.67 -47.77 35.54
N PHE A 17 -28.54 -48.08 36.16
CA PHE A 17 -27.58 -47.05 36.58
C PHE A 17 -27.08 -46.38 35.30
N LEU A 18 -27.72 -45.29 34.91
CA LEU A 18 -27.18 -44.31 33.98
C LEU A 18 -25.91 -43.75 34.63
N TRP A 19 -24.77 -44.38 34.36
CA TRP A 19 -23.48 -43.73 34.47
C TRP A 19 -23.50 -42.58 33.48
N ALA A 20 -23.90 -41.40 33.96
CA ALA A 20 -23.48 -40.16 33.36
C ALA A 20 -21.96 -40.11 33.52
N SER A 21 -21.24 -40.59 32.51
CA SER A 21 -19.84 -40.26 32.34
C SER A 21 -19.78 -38.74 32.26
N ALA A 22 -19.44 -38.10 33.39
CA ALA A 22 -18.88 -36.77 33.33
C ALA A 22 -17.63 -36.91 32.47
N ALA A 23 -17.74 -36.59 31.19
CA ALA A 23 -16.60 -36.35 30.35
C ALA A 23 -15.88 -35.17 30.99
N SER A 24 -14.92 -35.45 31.87
CA SER A 24 -13.91 -34.48 32.25
C SER A 24 -13.15 -34.20 30.96
N ALA A 25 -13.57 -33.17 30.23
CA ALA A 25 -12.85 -32.60 29.12
C ALA A 25 -11.56 -32.00 29.69
N GLN A 26 -10.58 -32.87 29.93
CA GLN A 26 -9.20 -32.48 30.06
C GLN A 26 -8.73 -32.22 28.64
N THR A 27 -9.19 -31.10 28.05
CA THR A 27 -8.74 -30.66 26.73
C THR A 27 -7.26 -30.33 26.86
N ASP A 28 -6.41 -31.30 26.55
CA ASP A 28 -5.00 -31.04 26.38
C ASP A 28 -4.83 -30.19 25.12
N PHE A 29 -4.61 -28.90 25.31
CA PHE A 29 -4.38 -27.94 24.22
C PHE A 29 -3.15 -28.30 23.36
N ARG A 30 -2.32 -29.27 23.80
CA ARG A 30 -1.19 -29.81 23.03
C ARG A 30 -1.59 -30.94 22.07
N GLU A 31 -2.72 -31.61 22.29
CA GLU A 31 -3.20 -32.76 21.49
C GLU A 31 -4.62 -32.53 20.93
N LEU A 32 -4.80 -31.45 20.18
CA LEU A 32 -6.07 -31.18 19.49
C LEU A 32 -6.21 -31.99 18.20
N THR A 33 -7.38 -32.60 18.00
CA THR A 33 -7.76 -33.15 16.69
C THR A 33 -7.84 -32.03 15.62
N PRO A 34 -7.78 -32.36 14.32
CA PRO A 34 -7.86 -31.35 13.27
C PRO A 34 -9.12 -30.47 13.34
N THR A 35 -10.27 -31.07 13.68
CA THR A 35 -11.55 -30.37 13.79
C THR A 35 -11.56 -29.43 15.00
N GLU A 36 -11.09 -29.88 16.16
CA GLU A 36 -11.01 -29.05 17.37
C GLU A 36 -10.04 -27.89 17.19
N ARG A 37 -8.91 -28.13 16.52
CA ARG A 37 -7.93 -27.09 16.18
C ARG A 37 -8.54 -26.04 15.25
N ALA A 38 -9.32 -26.44 14.25
CA ALA A 38 -9.99 -25.50 13.35
C ALA A 38 -11.00 -24.61 14.10
N VAL A 39 -11.80 -25.20 15.00
CA VAL A 39 -12.74 -24.46 15.84
C VAL A 39 -11.98 -23.50 16.78
N PHE A 40 -10.93 -23.97 17.45
CA PHE A 40 -10.11 -23.15 18.34
C PHE A 40 -9.46 -21.96 17.61
N HIS A 41 -8.92 -22.18 16.42
CA HIS A 41 -8.35 -21.11 15.58
C HIS A 41 -9.40 -20.07 15.18
N SER A 42 -10.64 -20.50 14.89
CA SER A 42 -11.73 -19.56 14.57
C SER A 42 -12.07 -18.67 15.75
N GLN A 43 -12.14 -19.23 16.96
CA GLN A 43 -12.43 -18.50 18.19
C GLN A 43 -11.29 -17.54 18.58
N ILE A 44 -10.03 -17.96 18.44
CA ILE A 44 -8.88 -17.05 18.64
C ILE A 44 -8.92 -15.89 17.65
N ARG A 45 -9.19 -16.17 16.37
CA ARG A 45 -9.26 -15.14 15.34
C ARG A 45 -10.33 -14.10 15.67
N GLU A 46 -11.54 -14.54 16.03
CA GLU A 46 -12.62 -13.63 16.44
C GLU A 46 -12.23 -12.82 17.69
N ALA A 47 -11.65 -13.46 18.70
CA ALA A 47 -11.18 -12.78 19.90
C ALA A 47 -10.13 -11.70 19.58
N LEU A 48 -9.14 -12.02 18.74
CA LEU A 48 -8.10 -11.08 18.31
C LEU A 48 -8.65 -9.92 17.47
N LEU A 49 -9.64 -10.17 16.61
CA LEU A 49 -10.30 -9.13 15.81
C LEU A 49 -11.14 -8.16 16.67
N GLY A 50 -11.62 -8.63 17.83
CA GLY A 50 -12.33 -7.79 18.80
C GLY A 50 -11.42 -6.96 19.72
N LEU A 51 -10.10 -7.19 19.72
CA LEU A 51 -9.17 -6.44 20.56
C LEU A 51 -8.81 -5.08 19.94
N PRO A 52 -8.75 -4.00 20.75
CA PRO A 52 -8.15 -2.74 20.33
C PRO A 52 -6.69 -2.91 19.89
N ARG A 53 -6.28 -2.28 18.78
CA ARG A 53 -4.91 -2.40 18.21
C ARG A 53 -3.78 -2.03 19.17
N HIS A 54 -4.00 -1.13 20.12
CA HIS A 54 -2.96 -0.74 21.08
C HIS A 54 -2.60 -1.85 22.09
N LEU A 55 -3.43 -2.90 22.20
CA LEU A 55 -3.15 -4.10 23.00
C LEU A 55 -2.34 -5.16 22.24
N LEU A 56 -1.99 -4.90 20.98
CA LEU A 56 -1.17 -5.75 20.12
C LEU A 56 0.09 -4.99 19.66
N PRO A 57 0.99 -4.61 20.59
CA PRO A 57 2.15 -3.76 20.28
C PRO A 57 3.16 -4.42 19.33
N ASP A 58 3.21 -5.76 19.32
CA ASP A 58 4.13 -6.56 18.50
C ASP A 58 3.46 -7.17 17.24
N ALA A 59 2.19 -6.87 16.99
CA ALA A 59 1.55 -7.31 15.75
C ALA A 59 2.14 -6.50 14.59
N PRO A 60 2.68 -7.16 13.54
CA PRO A 60 3.07 -6.44 12.34
C PRO A 60 1.86 -5.67 11.82
N ALA A 61 2.06 -4.40 11.48
CA ALA A 61 1.02 -3.62 10.83
C ALA A 61 0.51 -4.43 9.63
N PRO A 62 -0.82 -4.57 9.44
CA PRO A 62 -1.30 -5.30 8.28
C PRO A 62 -0.74 -4.60 7.04
N ALA A 63 -0.09 -5.39 6.18
CA ALA A 63 0.34 -4.95 4.86
C ALA A 63 -0.90 -4.81 3.96
N LEU A 64 -1.80 -3.92 4.33
CA LEU A 64 -2.82 -3.43 3.43
C LEU A 64 -2.10 -2.43 2.54
N ASP A 65 -1.94 -2.79 1.27
CA ASP A 65 -1.45 -1.87 0.26
C ASP A 65 -2.56 -0.90 -0.11
N ILE A 66 -2.87 0.01 0.81
CA ILE A 66 -3.95 1.00 0.65
C ILE A 66 -3.64 1.94 -0.53
N MET A 67 -2.36 2.09 -0.89
CA MET A 67 -1.92 3.05 -1.90
C MET A 67 -1.40 2.43 -3.19
N GLY A 68 -1.27 1.10 -3.28
CA GLY A 68 -0.67 0.41 -4.41
C GLY A 68 -1.31 0.73 -5.76
N ASP A 69 -2.64 0.73 -5.81
CA ASP A 69 -3.37 1.04 -7.05
C ASP A 69 -3.13 2.49 -7.50
N ALA A 70 -3.09 3.44 -6.56
CA ALA A 70 -2.80 4.84 -6.87
C ALA A 70 -1.36 5.04 -7.35
N ILE A 71 -0.39 4.38 -6.70
CA ILE A 71 1.02 4.40 -7.12
C ILE A 71 1.17 3.81 -8.52
N ALA A 72 0.53 2.67 -8.79
CA ALA A 72 0.57 2.02 -10.09
C ALA A 72 -0.03 2.92 -11.19
N GLN A 73 -1.11 3.63 -10.88
CA GLN A 73 -1.72 4.59 -11.81
C GLN A 73 -0.79 5.77 -12.10
N ASP A 74 -0.15 6.35 -11.09
CA ASP A 74 0.79 7.46 -11.28
C ASP A 74 2.02 7.05 -12.09
N LEU A 75 2.58 5.88 -11.80
CA LEU A 75 3.69 5.32 -12.58
C LEU A 75 3.28 5.05 -14.04
N SER A 76 2.03 4.63 -14.29
CA SER A 76 1.54 4.47 -15.66
C SER A 76 1.50 5.80 -16.40
N ARG A 77 0.98 6.87 -15.77
CA ARG A 77 0.93 8.22 -16.37
C ARG A 77 2.33 8.73 -16.72
N LEU A 78 3.30 8.52 -15.83
CA LEU A 78 4.71 8.88 -16.06
C LEU A 78 5.31 8.11 -17.24
N LYS A 79 5.05 6.79 -17.29
CA LYS A 79 5.52 5.93 -18.37
C LYS A 79 4.95 6.34 -19.73
N ASP A 80 3.66 6.62 -19.79
CA ASP A 80 2.97 7.02 -21.03
C ASP A 80 3.44 8.41 -21.50
N SER A 81 3.83 9.27 -20.58
CA SER A 81 4.31 10.63 -20.86
C SER A 81 5.83 10.72 -21.09
N ARG A 82 6.56 9.60 -21.02
CA ARG A 82 8.03 9.60 -20.95
C ARG A 82 8.69 10.34 -22.11
N SER A 83 8.22 10.14 -23.34
CA SER A 83 8.77 10.84 -24.51
C SER A 83 8.48 12.34 -24.50
N ALA A 84 7.33 12.76 -23.97
CA ALA A 84 7.01 14.18 -23.87
C ALA A 84 7.79 14.89 -22.74
N LEU A 85 8.39 14.13 -21.82
CA LEU A 85 9.17 14.65 -20.69
C LEU A 85 10.68 14.62 -20.95
N PHE A 86 11.19 13.55 -21.57
CA PHE A 86 12.63 13.23 -21.55
C PHE A 86 13.23 13.00 -22.94
N SER A 87 12.52 13.31 -24.02
CA SER A 87 13.10 13.23 -25.36
C SER A 87 14.26 14.24 -25.55
N PRO A 88 15.35 13.85 -26.23
CA PRO A 88 16.57 14.67 -26.35
C PRO A 88 16.39 15.94 -27.19
N ASP A 89 15.36 15.98 -28.05
CA ASP A 89 15.01 17.13 -28.89
C ASP A 89 14.19 18.20 -28.17
N LEU A 90 13.69 17.91 -26.97
CA LEU A 90 12.93 18.87 -26.17
C LEU A 90 13.82 20.02 -25.66
N PRO A 91 13.27 21.24 -25.52
CA PRO A 91 14.02 22.38 -25.02
C PRO A 91 14.55 22.11 -23.60
N GLY A 92 15.82 22.46 -23.36
CA GLY A 92 16.49 22.10 -22.12
C GLY A 92 17.99 22.35 -22.14
N PHE A 93 18.69 21.75 -21.19
CA PHE A 93 20.14 21.83 -21.06
C PHE A 93 20.75 20.53 -20.55
N GLY A 94 22.05 20.36 -20.76
CA GLY A 94 22.79 19.12 -20.49
C GLY A 94 22.89 18.21 -21.73
N PRO A 95 23.71 17.14 -21.66
CA PRO A 95 23.90 16.22 -22.77
C PRO A 95 22.58 15.56 -23.20
N ALA A 96 22.42 15.24 -24.49
CA ALA A 96 21.20 14.61 -25.01
C ALA A 96 21.07 13.14 -24.58
N ASP A 97 22.19 12.49 -24.30
CA ASP A 97 22.36 11.09 -23.93
C ASP A 97 22.71 10.89 -22.45
N ALA A 98 22.48 11.92 -21.62
CA ALA A 98 22.80 11.90 -20.21
C ALA A 98 22.07 10.74 -19.47
N ALA A 99 22.77 10.10 -18.53
CA ALA A 99 22.24 9.00 -17.74
C ALA A 99 21.06 9.42 -16.85
N LEU A 100 21.10 10.64 -16.31
CA LEU A 100 20.04 11.21 -15.47
C LEU A 100 19.17 12.15 -16.29
N THR A 101 17.85 12.10 -16.06
CA THR A 101 16.89 12.98 -16.74
C THR A 101 15.92 13.59 -15.73
N VAL A 102 15.66 14.88 -15.86
CA VAL A 102 14.69 15.62 -15.04
C VAL A 102 13.90 16.55 -15.97
N ALA A 103 12.58 16.62 -15.82
CA ALA A 103 11.78 17.67 -16.45
C ALA A 103 11.34 18.67 -15.39
N LEU A 104 11.61 19.95 -15.63
CA LEU A 104 11.20 21.06 -14.76
C LEU A 104 10.01 21.77 -15.39
N PHE A 105 8.86 21.69 -14.71
CA PHE A 105 7.68 22.48 -15.03
C PHE A 105 7.78 23.86 -14.39
N THR A 106 7.63 24.90 -15.19
CA THR A 106 7.62 26.32 -14.79
C THR A 106 6.30 26.98 -15.16
N ALA A 107 6.06 28.18 -14.62
CA ALA A 107 4.94 29.02 -15.00
C ALA A 107 5.36 30.50 -14.99
N PRO A 108 4.66 31.40 -15.69
CA PRO A 108 5.00 32.82 -15.73
C PRO A 108 5.03 33.50 -14.35
N ASP A 109 4.06 33.19 -13.48
CA ASP A 109 3.91 33.78 -12.15
C ASP A 109 4.56 32.92 -11.04
N CYS A 110 5.79 32.45 -11.30
CA CYS A 110 6.52 31.55 -10.42
C CYS A 110 7.82 32.20 -9.87
N PRO A 111 7.83 32.70 -8.62
CA PRO A 111 9.00 33.37 -8.06
C PRO A 111 10.21 32.45 -7.89
N ASP A 112 9.96 31.16 -7.62
CA ASP A 112 11.02 30.18 -7.33
C ASP A 112 11.53 29.45 -8.58
N CYS A 113 10.91 29.62 -9.74
CA CYS A 113 11.26 28.87 -10.95
C CYS A 113 12.68 29.21 -11.45
N ALA A 114 13.07 30.49 -11.36
CA ALA A 114 14.43 30.91 -11.73
C ALA A 114 15.49 30.28 -10.82
N ALA A 115 15.21 30.16 -9.51
CA ALA A 115 16.10 29.51 -8.56
C ALA A 115 16.18 27.99 -8.82
N ALA A 116 15.03 27.33 -9.05
CA ALA A 116 14.95 25.92 -9.39
C ALA A 116 15.78 25.56 -10.64
N GLU A 117 15.66 26.35 -11.70
CA GLU A 117 16.45 26.16 -12.92
C GLU A 117 17.94 26.39 -12.67
N ALA A 118 18.31 27.46 -11.96
CA ALA A 118 19.69 27.75 -11.63
C ALA A 118 20.34 26.65 -10.79
N ASP A 119 19.59 26.04 -9.88
CA ASP A 119 20.02 24.87 -9.12
C ASP A 119 20.28 23.70 -10.06
N LEU A 120 19.31 23.28 -10.87
CA LEU A 120 19.50 22.18 -11.80
C LEU A 120 20.65 22.39 -12.80
N ARG A 121 20.91 23.64 -13.23
CA ARG A 121 22.07 23.98 -14.07
C ARG A 121 23.40 23.69 -13.36
N ARG A 122 23.56 24.11 -12.11
CA ARG A 122 24.76 23.81 -11.32
C ARG A 122 24.94 22.30 -11.11
N LEU A 123 23.84 21.56 -11.01
CA LEU A 123 23.92 20.11 -10.88
C LEU A 123 24.38 19.44 -12.18
N ALA A 124 23.89 19.91 -13.33
CA ALA A 124 24.30 19.44 -14.65
C ALA A 124 25.77 19.78 -14.99
N GLU A 125 26.42 20.69 -14.26
CA GLU A 125 27.86 20.94 -14.40
C GLU A 125 28.72 19.83 -13.78
N THR A 126 28.19 19.10 -12.78
CA THR A 126 28.94 18.10 -12.02
C THR A 126 28.45 16.68 -12.23
N ARG A 127 27.24 16.50 -12.79
CA ARG A 127 26.62 15.20 -13.01
C ARG A 127 26.16 15.07 -14.46
N ASP A 128 26.09 13.82 -14.92
CA ASP A 128 25.58 13.49 -16.25
C ASP A 128 24.04 13.59 -16.27
N LEU A 129 23.56 14.83 -16.30
CA LEU A 129 22.16 15.20 -16.13
C LEU A 129 21.63 15.99 -17.32
N ARG A 130 20.54 15.50 -17.91
CA ARG A 130 19.70 16.22 -18.87
C ARG A 130 18.49 16.80 -18.16
N VAL A 131 18.26 18.10 -18.38
CA VAL A 131 17.07 18.78 -17.89
C VAL A 131 16.23 19.28 -19.06
N THR A 132 14.94 18.94 -19.05
CA THR A 132 13.93 19.49 -19.96
C THR A 132 13.19 20.63 -19.27
N LEU A 133 12.95 21.75 -19.97
CA LEU A 133 12.18 22.88 -19.46
C LEU A 133 10.80 22.89 -20.12
N LEU A 134 9.76 22.84 -19.30
CA LEU A 134 8.37 22.79 -19.75
C LEU A 134 7.59 23.91 -19.06
N ASP A 135 6.92 24.76 -19.83
CA ASP A 135 5.97 25.71 -19.27
C ASP A 135 4.58 25.04 -19.13
N ILE A 136 3.95 25.16 -17.96
CA ILE A 136 2.65 24.54 -17.65
C ILE A 136 1.56 25.05 -18.61
N ASP A 137 1.56 26.32 -18.97
CA ASP A 137 0.56 26.92 -19.86
C ASP A 137 0.79 26.55 -21.33
N ALA A 138 2.04 26.40 -21.74
CA ALA A 138 2.38 25.90 -23.07
C ALA A 138 2.14 24.39 -23.23
N HIS A 139 2.22 23.61 -22.14
CA HIS A 139 2.11 22.14 -22.14
C HIS A 139 0.91 21.66 -21.30
N ARG A 140 -0.23 22.34 -21.41
CA ARG A 140 -1.43 22.12 -20.58
C ARG A 140 -1.92 20.68 -20.55
N ASP A 141 -1.96 20.02 -21.71
CA ASP A 141 -2.43 18.63 -21.80
C ASP A 141 -1.53 17.67 -21.02
N LEU A 142 -0.21 17.88 -21.11
CA LEU A 142 0.79 17.10 -20.37
C LEU A 142 0.73 17.40 -18.87
N ALA A 143 0.63 18.68 -18.49
CA ALA A 143 0.49 19.08 -17.10
C ALA A 143 -0.80 18.50 -16.47
N GLN A 144 -1.91 18.50 -17.19
CA GLN A 144 -3.17 17.88 -16.74
C GLN A 144 -3.06 16.36 -16.60
N ALA A 145 -2.43 15.68 -17.56
CA ALA A 145 -2.24 14.23 -17.52
C ALA A 145 -1.39 13.78 -16.31
N LEU A 146 -0.45 14.62 -15.90
CA LEU A 146 0.43 14.40 -14.73
C LEU A 146 -0.09 15.04 -13.45
N GLU A 147 -1.28 15.68 -13.49
CA GLU A 147 -1.88 16.41 -12.38
C GLU A 147 -0.94 17.46 -11.75
N ILE A 148 -0.17 18.15 -12.60
CA ILE A 148 0.73 19.25 -12.23
C ILE A 148 -0.03 20.57 -12.31
N ASP A 149 -0.28 21.15 -11.15
CA ASP A 149 -1.05 22.40 -10.95
C ASP A 149 -0.23 23.52 -10.31
N LEU A 150 1.03 23.24 -9.94
CA LEU A 150 1.92 24.16 -9.25
C LEU A 150 3.31 24.17 -9.91
N ALA A 151 3.89 25.36 -10.03
CA ALA A 151 5.28 25.55 -10.42
C ALA A 151 6.12 26.08 -9.22
N PRO A 152 7.42 25.74 -9.14
CA PRO A 152 8.09 24.73 -9.97
C PRO A 152 7.66 23.32 -9.56
N SER A 153 7.65 22.39 -10.52
CA SER A 153 7.49 20.95 -10.25
C SER A 153 8.52 20.16 -11.04
N TYR A 154 9.11 19.13 -10.42
CA TYR A 154 10.17 18.31 -10.99
C TYR A 154 9.61 16.93 -11.28
N VAL A 155 9.82 16.43 -12.49
CA VAL A 155 9.44 15.07 -12.89
C VAL A 155 10.71 14.28 -13.14
N LEU A 156 10.89 13.23 -12.34
CA LEU A 156 11.92 12.22 -12.47
C LEU A 156 11.31 10.97 -13.15
N PRO A 157 12.11 9.99 -13.59
CA PRO A 157 11.60 8.79 -14.27
C PRO A 157 10.52 8.01 -13.51
N ASP A 158 10.55 8.04 -12.19
CA ASP A 158 9.75 7.22 -11.29
C ASP A 158 9.00 8.02 -10.21
N MET A 159 9.15 9.35 -10.17
CA MET A 159 8.49 10.19 -9.18
C MET A 159 8.32 11.64 -9.64
N MET A 160 7.47 12.37 -8.93
CA MET A 160 7.26 13.81 -9.11
C MET A 160 7.44 14.55 -7.78
N LEU A 161 8.13 15.68 -7.81
CA LEU A 161 8.35 16.56 -6.66
C LEU A 161 7.67 17.90 -6.94
N ARG A 162 6.76 18.34 -6.08
CA ARG A 162 6.01 19.59 -6.25
C ARG A 162 6.57 20.69 -5.36
N GLY A 163 6.67 21.90 -5.90
CA GLY A 163 7.26 23.06 -5.24
C GLY A 163 8.79 23.07 -5.33
N HIS A 164 9.40 24.20 -4.95
CA HIS A 164 10.85 24.36 -5.02
C HIS A 164 11.57 23.37 -4.08
N ILE A 165 12.47 22.58 -4.66
CA ILE A 165 13.30 21.62 -3.92
C ILE A 165 14.72 22.17 -3.84
N PRO A 166 15.24 22.49 -2.64
CA PRO A 166 16.61 22.94 -2.48
C PRO A 166 17.61 21.91 -3.04
N MET A 167 18.70 22.37 -3.67
CA MET A 167 19.74 21.51 -4.24
C MET A 167 20.15 20.32 -3.37
N ILE A 168 20.47 20.58 -2.09
CA ILE A 168 20.96 19.54 -1.16
C ILE A 168 19.96 18.40 -0.94
N VAL A 169 18.67 18.69 -1.15
CA VAL A 169 17.59 17.71 -1.07
C VAL A 169 17.42 17.02 -2.43
N MET A 170 17.51 17.74 -3.55
CA MET A 170 17.44 17.19 -4.90
C MET A 170 18.50 16.09 -5.14
N GLU A 171 19.72 16.29 -4.65
CA GLU A 171 20.80 15.30 -4.76
C GLU A 171 20.46 13.93 -4.14
N ARG A 172 19.50 13.86 -3.21
CA ARG A 172 19.08 12.60 -2.58
C ARG A 172 18.12 11.79 -3.44
N TYR A 173 17.45 12.44 -4.40
CA TYR A 173 16.49 11.80 -5.30
C TYR A 173 17.13 11.34 -6.61
N LEU A 174 18.34 11.84 -6.91
CA LEU A 174 19.08 11.42 -8.08
C LEU A 174 20.00 10.24 -7.72
N PRO A 175 19.94 9.13 -8.48
CA PRO A 175 20.83 8.01 -8.25
C PRO A 175 22.29 8.42 -8.42
N GLN A 176 23.17 7.74 -7.67
CA GLN A 176 24.60 8.05 -7.59
C GLN A 176 25.38 7.69 -8.84
#